data_AF-A0A528TTE4-F1
#
_entry.id   AF-A0A528TTE4-F1
#
_cell.length_a   1.000
_cell.length_b   1.000
_cell.length_c   1.000
_cell.angle_alpha   90.00
_cell.angle_beta   90.00
_cell.angle_gamma   90.00
#
_symmetry.space_group_name_H-M   'P 1'
#
loop_
_entity.id
_entity.type
_entity.pdbx_description
1 polymer ?
#
loop_
_entity_poly.entity_id
_entity_poly.type
_entity_poly.pdbx_seq_one_letter_code
_entity_poly.pdbx_strand_id
1 'polypeptide(L)' 'MSVQTTRQAATRGRWAVAGIFLANGFLTGSWAPQIPVFLTRLDISKFTLGLLILLFGVGAVMAMTWCGHLISRHGSRP' A
#
# COMPACT_ATOMS: atom_id res chain seq x y z
N MET A 1 1.63 -17.42 -35.32
CA MET A 1 0.60 -17.49 -34.26
C MET A 1 1.13 -17.21 -32.85
N SER A 2 2.44 -17.22 -32.59
CA SER A 2 3.05 -17.04 -31.25
C SER A 2 3.17 -15.59 -30.76
N VAL A 3 3.32 -14.61 -31.65
CA VAL A 3 3.54 -13.19 -31.27
C VAL A 3 2.24 -12.50 -30.79
N GLN A 4 1.09 -12.94 -31.29
CA GLN A 4 -0.21 -12.39 -30.88
C GLN A 4 -0.58 -12.80 -29.44
N THR A 5 -0.26 -14.03 -29.03
CA THR A 5 -0.49 -14.53 -27.67
C THR A 5 0.37 -13.79 -26.63
N THR A 6 1.64 -13.48 -26.95
CA THR A 6 2.50 -12.68 -26.06
C THR A 6 1.99 -11.26 -25.90
N ARG A 7 1.53 -10.63 -27.00
CA ARG A 7 0.92 -9.29 -26.93
C ARG A 7 -0.38 -9.28 -26.12
N GLN A 8 -1.24 -10.27 -26.29
CA GLN A 8 -2.47 -10.39 -25.49
C GLN A 8 -2.19 -10.63 -24.01
N ALA A 9 -1.21 -11.49 -23.67
CA ALA A 9 -0.78 -11.71 -22.30
C ALA A 9 -0.19 -10.43 -21.68
N ALA A 10 0.63 -9.68 -22.42
CA ALA A 10 1.18 -8.41 -21.97
C ALA A 10 0.10 -7.34 -21.74
N THR A 11 -0.91 -7.25 -22.62
CA THR A 11 -2.04 -6.32 -22.44
C THR A 11 -2.86 -6.68 -21.20
N ARG A 12 -3.15 -7.96 -20.96
CA ARG A 12 -3.84 -8.42 -19.75
C ARG A 12 -3.01 -8.16 -18.48
N GLY A 13 -1.70 -8.38 -18.55
CA GLY A 13 -0.76 -8.06 -17.47
C GLY A 13 -0.76 -6.57 -17.12
N ARG A 14 -0.76 -5.69 -18.13
CA ARG A 14 -0.87 -4.23 -17.92
C ARG A 14 -2.15 -3.84 -17.17
N TRP A 15 -3.29 -4.40 -17.55
CA TRP A 15 -4.56 -4.12 -16.87
C TRP A 15 -4.60 -4.67 -15.44
N ALA A 16 -4.01 -5.85 -15.20
CA ALA A 16 -3.89 -6.40 -13.85
C ALA A 16 -3.03 -5.50 -12.94
N VAL A 17 -1.87 -5.06 -13.43
CA VAL A 17 -0.99 -4.14 -12.68
C VAL A 17 -1.69 -2.79 -12.47
N ALA A 18 -2.36 -2.25 -13.49
CA ALA A 18 -3.12 -1.01 -13.37
C ALA A 18 -4.24 -1.13 -12.31
N GLY A 19 -4.96 -2.24 -12.27
CA GLY A 19 -5.96 -2.52 -11.24
C GLY A 19 -5.38 -2.60 -9.83
N ILE A 20 -4.21 -3.24 -9.67
CA ILE A 20 -3.49 -3.30 -8.39
C ILE A 20 -3.06 -1.89 -7.94
N PHE A 21 -2.48 -1.08 -8.83
CA PHE A 21 -2.12 0.30 -8.51
C PHE A 21 -3.33 1.15 -8.15
N LEU A 22 -4.43 1.01 -8.90
CA LEU A 22 -5.68 1.74 -8.63
C LEU A 22 -6.26 1.35 -7.27
N ALA A 23 -6.32 0.06 -6.94
CA ALA A 23 -6.82 -0.41 -5.65
C ALA A 23 -5.94 0.07 -4.49
N ASN A 24 -4.62 -0.03 -4.61
CA ASN A 24 -3.70 0.43 -3.57
C ASN A 24 -3.76 1.95 -3.39
N GLY A 25 -3.82 2.71 -4.49
CA GLY A 25 -3.97 4.16 -4.47
C GLY A 25 -5.29 4.59 -3.85
N PHE A 26 -6.39 3.93 -4.22
CA PHE A 26 -7.71 4.21 -3.66
C PHE A 26 -7.78 3.90 -2.17
N LEU A 27 -7.28 2.73 -1.74
CA LEU A 27 -7.24 2.36 -0.33
C LEU A 27 -6.42 3.35 0.51
N THR A 28 -5.24 3.72 0.02
CA THR A 28 -4.35 4.68 0.71
C THR A 28 -4.97 6.08 0.76
N GLY A 29 -5.58 6.52 -0.35
CA GLY A 29 -6.26 7.82 -0.46
C GLY A 29 -7.51 7.91 0.41
N SER A 30 -8.30 6.83 0.50
CA SER A 30 -9.51 6.78 1.34
C SER A 30 -9.22 6.74 2.84
N TRP A 31 -8.03 6.32 3.26
CA TRP A 31 -7.70 6.20 4.68
C TRP A 31 -7.25 7.52 5.34
N ALA A 32 -6.51 8.38 4.63
CA ALA A 32 -6.02 9.65 5.19
C ALA A 32 -7.12 10.58 5.79
N PRO A 33 -8.31 10.72 5.17
CA PRO A 33 -9.42 11.51 5.72
C PRO A 33 -10.01 10.96 7.03
N GLN A 34 -9.75 9.69 7.34
CA GLN A 34 -10.32 9.02 8.51
C GLN A 34 -9.62 9.46 9.81
N ILE A 35 -8.37 9.93 9.72
CA ILE A 35 -7.58 10.39 10.87
C ILE A 35 -8.30 11.49 11.68
N PRO A 36 -8.76 12.61 11.08
CA PRO A 36 -9.51 13.63 11.82
C PRO A 36 -10.89 13.16 12.32
N VAL A 37 -11.52 12.19 11.65
CA VAL A 37 -12.77 11.58 12.13
C VAL A 37 -12.53 10.83 13.44
N PHE A 38 -11.42 10.11 13.58
CA PHE A 38 -11.11 9.44 14.85
C PHE A 38 -10.81 10.43 15.99
N LEU A 39 -10.22 11.58 15.69
CA LEU A 39 -9.97 12.63 16.69
C LEU A 39 -11.25 13.22 17.26
N THR A 40 -12.19 13.56 16.38
CA THR A 40 -13.47 14.16 16.77
C THR A 40 -14.37 13.18 17.53
N ARG A 41 -14.21 11.86 17.31
CA ARG A 41 -15.03 10.83 17.94
C ARG A 41 -14.53 10.40 19.32
N LEU A 42 -13.22 10.49 19.60
CA LEU A 42 -12.63 9.99 20.84
C LEU A 42 -12.13 11.11 21.80
N ASP A 43 -12.38 12.39 21.50
CA ASP A 43 -11.93 13.55 22.30
C ASP A 43 -10.41 13.47 22.63
N ILE A 44 -9.63 13.10 21.62
CA ILE A 44 -8.23 12.72 21.78
C ILE A 44 -7.37 13.99 21.93
N SER A 45 -6.68 14.10 23.06
CA SER A 45 -5.65 15.12 23.30
C SER A 45 -4.59 15.15 22.19
N LYS A 46 -4.09 16.35 21.85
CA LYS A 46 -3.02 16.57 20.84
C LYS A 46 -1.80 15.67 21.06
N PHE A 47 -1.49 15.32 22.31
CA PHE A 47 -0.40 14.42 22.67
C PHE A 47 -0.59 13.01 22.09
N THR A 48 -1.78 12.44 22.25
CA THR A 48 -2.11 11.10 21.78
C THR A 48 -2.13 11.02 20.25
N LEU A 49 -2.55 12.10 19.57
CA LEU A 49 -2.40 12.19 18.11
C LEU A 49 -0.93 12.15 17.68
N GLY A 50 -0.06 12.88 18.37
CA GLY A 50 1.38 12.83 18.15
C GLY A 50 1.93 11.41 18.31
N LEU A 51 1.48 10.70 19.35
CA LEU A 51 1.86 9.31 19.61
C LEU A 51 1.37 8.35 18.50
N LEU A 52 0.14 8.53 18.01
CA LEU A 52 -0.42 7.70 16.94
C LEU A 52 0.33 7.90 15.62
N ILE A 53 0.68 9.14 15.26
CA ILE A 53 1.47 9.44 14.07
C ILE A 53 2.89 8.88 14.21
N LEU A 54 3.50 9.03 15.39
CA LEU A 54 4.81 8.45 15.69
C LEU A 54 4.79 6.92 15.50
N LEU A 55 3.81 6.24 16.11
CA LEU A 55 3.68 4.79 16.04
C LEU A 55 3.39 4.33 14.60
N PHE A 56 2.58 5.08 13.87
CA PHE A 56 2.31 4.84 12.45
C PHE A 56 3.58 4.98 11.60
N GLY A 57 4.39 6.03 11.84
CA GLY A 57 5.68 6.22 11.18
C GLY A 57 6.66 5.10 11.46
N VAL A 58 6.80 4.68 12.72
CA VAL A 58 7.63 3.52 13.10
C VAL A 58 7.12 2.24 12.43
N GLY A 59 5.81 2.00 12.46
CA GLY A 59 5.18 0.88 11.78
C GLY A 59 5.45 0.87 10.27
N ALA A 60 5.42 2.04 9.62
CA ALA A 60 5.73 2.17 8.20
C ALA A 60 7.19 1.82 7.88
N VAL A 61 8.15 2.29 8.68
CA VAL A 61 9.58 1.95 8.50
C VAL A 61 9.80 0.44 8.71
N MET A 62 9.21 -0.13 9.75
CA MET A 62 9.26 -1.57 10.00
C MET A 62 8.65 -2.35 8.83
N ALA A 63 7.50 -1.93 8.32
CA ALA A 63 6.87 -2.56 7.16
C ALA A 63 7.74 -2.45 5.89
N MET A 64 8.37 -1.30 5.64
CA MET A 64 9.29 -1.13 4.49
C MET A 64 10.48 -2.10 4.56
N THR A 65 11.12 -2.22 5.72
CA THR A 65 12.23 -3.17 5.91
C THR A 65 11.78 -4.63 5.75
N TRP A 66 10.61 -4.97 6.29
CA TRP A 66 10.03 -6.31 6.19
C TRP A 66 9.66 -6.68 4.75
N CYS A 67 9.04 -5.75 4.01
CA CYS A 67 8.74 -5.92 2.60
C CYS A 67 10.02 -6.10 1.78
N GLY A 68 11.08 -5.32 2.04
CA GLY A 68 12.38 -5.50 1.38
C GLY A 68 12.98 -6.89 1.62
N HIS A 69 12.92 -7.38 2.86
CA HIS A 69 13.38 -8.73 3.20
C HIS A 69 12.55 -9.82 2.52
N LEU A 70 11.22 -9.68 2.51
CA LEU A 70 10.30 -10.61 1.86
C LEU A 70 10.51 -10.67 0.35
N ILE A 71 10.70 -9.53 -0.31
CA ILE A 71 10.99 -9.42 -1.74
C ILE A 71 12.35 -10.07 -2.05
N SER A 72 13.37 -9.85 -1.22
CA SER A 72 14.66 -10.50 -1.41
C SER A 72 14.59 -12.02 -1.25
N ARG A 73 13.68 -12.57 -0.43
CA ARG A 73 13.49 -14.02 -0.26
C ARG A 73 12.55 -14.66 -1.28
N HIS A 74 11.50 -13.97 -1.71
CA HIS A 74 10.41 -14.55 -2.53
C HIS A 74 10.35 -14.00 -3.95
N GLY A 75 10.97 -12.85 -4.24
CA GLY A 75 10.95 -12.17 -5.54
C GLY A 75 11.94 -12.72 -6.58
N SER A 76 12.81 -13.66 -6.20
CA SER A 76 13.78 -14.29 -7.12
C SER A 76 13.28 -15.61 -7.72
N ARG A 77 11.98 -15.76 -7.94
CA ARG A 77 11.46 -16.81 -8.82
C ARG A 77 10.99 -16.15 -10.13
N PRO A 78 11.60 -16.48 -11.28
CA PRO A 78 11.20 -15.96 -12.58
C PRO A 78 9.75 -16.34 -12.93
#